data_AF-F5Z1Q5-F1
#
_entry.id   AF-F5Z1Q5-F1
#
_cell.length_a   1.000
_cell.length_b   1.000
_cell.length_c   1.000
_cell.angle_alpha   90.00
_cell.angle_beta   90.00
_cell.angle_gamma   90.00
#
_symmetry.space_group_name_H-M   'P 1'
#
loop_
_entity.id
_entity.type
_entity.pdbx_description
1 polymer ?
#
loop_
_entity_poly.entity_id
_entity_poly.type
_entity_poly.pdbx_seq_one_letter_code
_entity_poly.pdbx_strand_id
1 'polypeptide(L)'
;MHVRRLLPTFRRFTAYRRLLALVVLVLITAPMMVGCVRVKATITVSPNDQVSGQIIAAAKPRNDNDTGPKLSADVPFAQKIAITSYNRDGYVGSQAVFSDLTFAELPQLAEMNRDAAGVNLALRRAGNLVILEGRVDLTSLSDPTADVELSVAFPGEVTSTNGERLGDDTVQWRLKPGVVSTMSAQAHYTDPSTRSFVRAAMWLVLSTFAVAGAVALIAWGGRDRSPRFSSPHDDAG
;
A
#
# COMPACT_ATOMS: atom_id res chain seq x y z
N MET A 1 -52.46 -22.72 52.82
CA MET A 1 -51.41 -23.06 51.83
C MET A 1 -51.77 -22.40 50.50
N HIS A 2 -50.97 -21.43 50.03
CA HIS A 2 -51.18 -20.71 48.76
C HIS A 2 -50.12 -21.17 47.75
N VAL A 3 -50.56 -21.82 46.68
CA VAL A 3 -49.71 -22.32 45.59
C VAL A 3 -49.34 -21.16 44.68
N ARG A 4 -48.03 -20.85 44.56
CA ARG A 4 -47.48 -19.83 43.65
C ARG A 4 -47.63 -20.28 42.19
N ARG A 5 -48.21 -19.39 41.36
CA ARG A 5 -48.12 -19.43 39.89
C ARG A 5 -46.70 -19.09 39.45
N LEU A 6 -46.13 -19.85 38.52
CA LEU A 6 -45.03 -19.44 37.64
C LEU A 6 -45.32 -19.98 36.22
N LEU A 7 -45.65 -19.06 35.31
CA LEU A 7 -45.84 -19.32 33.88
C LEU A 7 -44.50 -19.24 33.13
N PRO A 8 -44.37 -19.90 31.96
CA PRO A 8 -43.10 -20.29 31.36
C PRO A 8 -42.41 -19.19 30.54
N THR A 9 -41.08 -19.18 30.62
CA THR A 9 -40.14 -18.41 29.79
C THR A 9 -40.13 -18.88 28.32
N PHE A 10 -41.02 -18.34 27.49
CA PHE A 10 -41.03 -18.53 26.02
C PHE A 10 -40.45 -17.30 25.27
N ARG A 11 -39.18 -16.95 25.50
CA ARG A 11 -38.55 -15.80 24.80
C ARG A 11 -37.26 -16.10 24.04
N ARG A 12 -36.75 -17.33 24.07
CA ARG A 12 -35.43 -17.69 23.48
C ARG A 12 -35.48 -18.13 22.01
N PHE A 13 -36.61 -18.65 21.52
CA PHE A 13 -36.72 -19.19 20.16
C PHE A 13 -36.84 -18.13 19.04
N THR A 14 -37.33 -16.93 19.37
CA THR A 14 -37.50 -15.83 18.41
C THR A 14 -36.20 -15.13 18.04
N ALA A 15 -35.20 -15.13 18.92
CA ALA A 15 -33.91 -14.49 18.66
C ALA A 15 -33.08 -15.29 17.65
N TYR A 16 -33.02 -16.63 17.79
CA TYR A 16 -32.31 -17.51 16.87
C TYR A 16 -32.92 -17.51 15.46
N ARG A 17 -34.26 -17.51 15.32
CA ARG A 17 -34.91 -17.39 14.00
C ARG A 17 -34.61 -16.07 13.29
N ARG A 18 -34.52 -14.96 14.04
CA ARG A 18 -34.20 -13.64 13.46
C ARG A 18 -32.73 -13.54 13.05
N LEU A 19 -31.83 -14.12 13.85
CA LEU A 19 -30.39 -14.13 13.55
C LEU A 19 -30.08 -15.04 12.35
N LEU A 20 -30.74 -16.20 12.26
CA LEU A 20 -30.63 -17.12 11.13
C LEU A 20 -31.26 -16.52 9.86
N ALA A 21 -32.39 -15.80 9.96
CA ALA A 21 -32.96 -15.07 8.84
C ALA A 21 -32.07 -13.92 8.35
N LEU A 22 -31.36 -13.21 9.25
CA LEU A 22 -30.40 -12.18 8.87
C LEU A 22 -29.15 -12.79 8.21
N VAL A 23 -28.63 -13.90 8.72
CA VAL A 23 -27.49 -14.61 8.09
C VAL A 23 -27.88 -15.13 6.70
N VAL A 24 -29.07 -15.72 6.55
CA VAL A 24 -29.58 -16.18 5.25
C VAL A 24 -29.83 -15.01 4.30
N LEU A 25 -30.39 -13.90 4.78
CA LEU A 25 -30.58 -12.70 3.97
C LEU A 25 -29.24 -12.15 3.50
N VAL A 26 -28.24 -12.04 4.39
CA VAL A 26 -26.87 -11.60 4.05
C VAL A 26 -26.21 -12.56 3.07
N LEU A 27 -26.39 -13.88 3.22
CA LEU A 27 -25.85 -14.90 2.32
C LEU A 27 -26.51 -14.86 0.93
N ILE A 28 -27.79 -14.49 0.84
CA ILE A 28 -28.55 -14.35 -0.41
C ILE A 28 -28.27 -13.01 -1.08
N THR A 29 -28.02 -11.93 -0.34
CA THR A 29 -27.76 -10.60 -0.90
C THR A 29 -26.28 -10.34 -1.22
N ALA A 30 -25.34 -11.04 -0.56
CA ALA A 30 -23.91 -10.91 -0.83
C ALA A 30 -23.48 -11.19 -2.29
N PRO A 31 -24.02 -12.18 -3.02
CA PRO A 31 -23.56 -12.47 -4.39
C PRO A 31 -24.12 -11.53 -5.47
N MET A 32 -24.98 -10.56 -5.15
CA MET A 32 -25.54 -9.64 -6.16
C MET A 32 -24.63 -8.44 -6.50
N MET A 33 -23.44 -8.35 -5.90
CA MET A 33 -22.45 -7.31 -6.18
C MET A 33 -21.30 -7.81 -7.07
N VAL A 34 -21.52 -8.84 -7.87
CA VAL A 34 -20.45 -9.44 -8.70
C VAL A 34 -20.50 -8.84 -10.11
N GLY A 35 -19.74 -7.76 -10.31
CA GLY A 35 -19.57 -7.07 -11.58
C GLY A 35 -19.22 -7.98 -12.75
N CYS A 36 -19.68 -7.68 -13.97
CA CYS A 36 -19.31 -8.47 -15.15
C CYS A 36 -17.87 -8.19 -15.58
N VAL A 37 -17.35 -7.00 -15.30
CA VAL A 37 -15.95 -6.60 -15.57
C VAL A 37 -15.25 -6.20 -14.27
N ARG A 38 -13.99 -6.61 -14.14
CA ARG A 38 -13.09 -6.27 -13.04
C ARG A 38 -11.75 -5.80 -13.60
N VAL A 39 -11.42 -4.53 -13.35
CA VAL A 39 -10.13 -3.94 -13.69
C VAL A 39 -9.46 -3.49 -12.41
N LYS A 40 -8.34 -4.11 -12.06
CA LYS A 40 -7.56 -3.73 -10.88
C LYS A 40 -6.14 -3.40 -11.29
N ALA A 41 -5.73 -2.17 -11.04
CA ALA A 41 -4.35 -1.72 -11.22
C ALA A 41 -3.72 -1.49 -9.85
N THR A 42 -2.62 -2.18 -9.58
CA THR A 42 -1.81 -1.96 -8.38
C THR A 42 -0.45 -1.49 -8.81
N ILE A 43 -0.07 -0.30 -8.36
CA ILE A 43 1.16 0.38 -8.73
C ILE A 43 1.95 0.66 -7.47
N THR A 44 3.25 0.44 -7.51
CA THR A 44 4.20 0.80 -6.46
C THR A 44 5.27 1.69 -7.05
N VAL A 45 5.41 2.87 -6.49
CA VAL A 45 6.40 3.86 -6.91
C VAL A 45 7.62 3.70 -6.01
N SER A 46 8.73 3.33 -6.62
CA SER A 46 10.02 3.17 -5.97
C SER A 46 10.64 4.54 -5.68
N PRO A 47 11.53 4.63 -4.67
CA PRO A 47 12.35 5.81 -4.45
C PRO A 47 13.12 6.23 -5.73
N ASN A 48 13.62 5.28 -6.52
CA ASN A 48 14.51 5.56 -7.65
C ASN A 48 13.80 6.06 -8.93
N ASP A 49 12.65 6.73 -8.83
CA ASP A 49 11.81 7.17 -9.97
C ASP A 49 11.38 6.03 -10.90
N GLN A 50 11.23 4.84 -10.31
CA GLN A 50 10.79 3.65 -11.00
C GLN A 50 9.42 3.23 -10.50
N VAL A 51 8.68 2.56 -11.38
CA VAL A 51 7.32 2.12 -11.13
C VAL A 51 7.21 0.65 -11.49
N SER A 52 6.70 -0.10 -10.53
CA SER A 52 6.49 -1.54 -10.64
C SER A 52 5.08 -1.85 -10.19
N GLY A 53 4.49 -2.94 -10.68
CA GLY A 53 3.11 -3.24 -10.34
C GLY A 53 2.49 -4.27 -11.23
N GLN A 54 1.16 -4.30 -11.19
CA GLN A 54 0.37 -5.21 -11.99
C GLN A 54 -0.97 -4.59 -12.38
N ILE A 55 -1.46 -4.98 -13.54
CA ILE A 55 -2.81 -4.67 -14.03
C ILE A 55 -3.51 -6.00 -14.30
N ILE A 56 -4.67 -6.17 -13.70
CA ILE A 56 -5.56 -7.30 -13.91
C ILE A 56 -6.78 -6.78 -14.66
N ALA A 57 -7.02 -7.32 -15.85
CA ALA A 57 -8.22 -7.06 -16.63
C ALA A 57 -8.95 -8.40 -16.81
N ALA A 58 -10.08 -8.55 -16.12
CA ALA A 58 -10.84 -9.79 -16.10
C ALA A 58 -12.34 -9.52 -16.24
N ALA A 59 -13.06 -10.47 -16.83
CA ALA A 59 -14.50 -10.42 -16.97
C ALA A 59 -15.11 -11.79 -16.69
N LYS A 60 -16.41 -11.83 -16.40
CA LYS A 60 -17.13 -13.11 -16.38
C LYS A 60 -17.12 -13.70 -17.80
N PRO A 61 -16.79 -14.99 -17.96
CA PRO A 61 -16.81 -15.64 -19.26
C PRO A 61 -18.24 -15.60 -19.82
N ARG A 62 -18.40 -15.20 -21.08
CA ARG A 62 -19.71 -15.23 -21.77
C ARG A 62 -20.07 -16.64 -22.24
N ASN A 63 -19.08 -17.49 -22.47
CA ASN A 63 -19.20 -18.89 -22.88
C ASN A 63 -17.94 -19.68 -22.50
N ASP A 64 -17.95 -21.00 -22.68
CA ASP A 64 -16.86 -21.91 -22.27
C ASP A 64 -15.52 -21.68 -22.99
N ASN A 65 -15.54 -21.02 -24.15
CA ASN A 65 -14.34 -20.68 -24.94
C ASN A 65 -13.89 -19.22 -24.74
N ASP A 66 -14.60 -18.45 -23.90
CA ASP A 66 -14.25 -17.07 -23.61
C ASP A 66 -13.04 -17.04 -22.67
N THR A 67 -11.94 -16.47 -23.15
CA THR A 67 -10.71 -16.32 -22.36
C THR A 67 -10.55 -14.91 -21.79
N GLY A 68 -11.61 -14.10 -21.88
CA GLY A 68 -11.72 -12.75 -21.34
C GLY A 68 -10.87 -11.71 -22.06
N PRO A 69 -10.81 -10.49 -21.50
CA PRO A 69 -10.05 -9.39 -22.06
C PRO A 69 -8.55 -9.74 -22.21
N LYS A 70 -7.96 -9.36 -23.35
CA LYS A 70 -6.55 -9.55 -23.65
C LYS A 70 -5.81 -8.24 -23.57
N LEU A 71 -4.70 -8.24 -22.82
CA LEU A 71 -3.72 -7.15 -22.83
C LEU A 71 -2.68 -7.48 -23.90
N SER A 72 -2.27 -6.49 -24.70
CA SER A 72 -1.15 -6.62 -25.62
C SER A 72 0.07 -5.89 -25.09
N ALA A 73 1.27 -6.40 -25.40
CA ALA A 73 2.52 -5.74 -25.08
C ALA A 73 3.01 -4.90 -26.27
N ASP A 74 2.11 -4.21 -26.97
CA ASP A 74 2.41 -3.38 -28.14
C ASP A 74 3.06 -2.04 -27.73
N VAL A 75 4.08 -2.09 -26.87
CA VAL A 75 4.76 -0.95 -26.27
C VAL A 75 6.28 -1.09 -26.41
N PRO A 76 7.05 0.01 -26.49
CA PRO A 76 8.49 -0.04 -26.75
C PRO A 76 9.33 -0.70 -25.63
N PHE A 77 8.72 -0.96 -24.48
CA PHE A 77 9.32 -1.59 -23.30
C PHE A 77 8.67 -2.93 -22.95
N ALA A 78 8.12 -3.63 -23.94
CA ALA A 78 7.48 -4.94 -23.78
C ALA A 78 8.31 -5.95 -22.96
N GLN A 79 9.65 -5.88 -23.06
CA GLN A 79 10.58 -6.71 -22.30
C GLN A 79 10.52 -6.52 -20.77
N LYS A 80 9.95 -5.40 -20.30
CA LYS A 80 9.74 -5.10 -18.87
C LYS A 80 8.37 -5.56 -18.38
N ILE A 81 7.58 -6.21 -19.23
CA ILE A 81 6.20 -6.59 -18.96
C ILE A 81 6.01 -8.09 -19.21
N ALA A 82 5.48 -8.79 -18.22
CA ALA A 82 5.05 -10.17 -18.34
C ALA A 82 3.53 -10.23 -18.36
N ILE A 83 2.95 -10.65 -19.48
CA ILE A 83 1.51 -10.87 -19.62
C ILE A 83 1.20 -12.35 -19.48
N THR A 84 0.28 -12.68 -18.57
CA THR A 84 -0.20 -14.04 -18.31
C THR A 84 -1.72 -14.10 -18.37
N SER A 85 -2.27 -15.30 -18.56
CA SER A 85 -3.73 -15.50 -18.46
C SER A 85 -4.17 -15.40 -17.00
N TYR A 86 -5.32 -14.76 -16.79
CA TYR A 86 -5.98 -14.67 -15.49
C TYR A 86 -7.20 -15.57 -15.47
N ASN A 87 -7.29 -16.46 -14.48
CA ASN A 87 -8.47 -17.29 -14.22
C ASN A 87 -8.61 -17.52 -12.71
N ARG A 88 -9.44 -16.70 -12.05
CA ARG A 88 -9.66 -16.71 -10.59
C ARG A 88 -11.08 -16.24 -10.30
N ASP A 89 -11.70 -16.77 -9.25
CA ASP A 89 -13.02 -16.32 -8.74
C ASP A 89 -14.16 -16.31 -9.79
N GLY A 90 -14.08 -17.18 -10.81
CA GLY A 90 -15.05 -17.20 -11.92
C GLY A 90 -14.86 -16.08 -12.95
N TYR A 91 -13.75 -15.34 -12.88
CA TYR A 91 -13.34 -14.34 -13.86
C TYR A 91 -12.19 -14.86 -14.71
N VAL A 92 -12.26 -14.59 -16.01
CA VAL A 92 -11.23 -14.91 -17.00
C VAL A 92 -10.72 -13.63 -17.66
N GLY A 93 -9.45 -13.61 -18.03
CA GLY A 93 -8.86 -12.46 -18.72
C GLY A 93 -7.34 -12.53 -18.75
N SER A 94 -6.71 -11.38 -18.50
CA SER A 94 -5.25 -11.24 -18.56
C SER A 94 -4.72 -10.43 -17.38
N GLN A 95 -3.51 -10.79 -16.97
CA GLN A 95 -2.74 -10.06 -15.98
C GLN A 95 -1.43 -9.61 -16.61
N ALA A 96 -1.12 -8.33 -16.52
CA ALA A 96 0.18 -7.79 -16.87
C ALA A 96 0.92 -7.42 -15.59
N VAL A 97 2.10 -7.98 -15.39
CA VAL A 97 3.03 -7.60 -14.32
C VAL A 97 4.18 -6.84 -14.96
N PHE A 98 4.55 -5.70 -14.40
CA PHE A 98 5.62 -4.86 -14.92
C PHE A 98 6.55 -4.41 -13.81
N SER A 99 7.81 -4.17 -14.17
CA SER A 99 8.84 -3.72 -13.24
C SER A 99 9.75 -2.68 -13.88
N ASP A 100 10.30 -1.80 -13.05
CA ASP A 100 11.35 -0.85 -13.42
C ASP A 100 10.95 0.05 -14.61
N LEU A 101 9.67 0.43 -14.65
CA LEU A 101 9.16 1.42 -15.59
C LEU A 101 9.51 2.83 -15.10
N THR A 102 9.91 3.69 -16.02
CA THR A 102 10.11 5.11 -15.75
C THR A 102 8.78 5.85 -15.72
N PHE A 103 8.76 7.05 -15.15
CA PHE A 103 7.55 7.90 -15.14
C PHE A 103 7.07 8.28 -16.55
N ALA A 104 7.97 8.31 -17.53
CA ALA A 104 7.65 8.58 -18.93
C ALA A 104 7.07 7.37 -19.66
N GLU A 105 7.40 6.14 -19.24
CA GLU A 105 6.87 4.90 -19.79
C GLU A 105 5.46 4.60 -19.22
N LEU A 106 5.13 5.07 -18.03
CA LEU A 106 3.86 4.76 -17.36
C LEU A 106 2.60 5.19 -18.14
N PRO A 107 2.51 6.40 -18.72
CA PRO A 107 1.37 6.77 -19.57
C PRO A 107 1.17 5.80 -20.75
N GLN A 108 2.25 5.24 -21.28
CA GLN A 108 2.23 4.33 -22.42
C GLN A 108 1.67 2.94 -22.04
N LEU A 109 1.57 2.60 -20.74
CA LEU A 109 0.85 1.39 -20.31
C LEU A 109 -0.63 1.40 -20.70
N ALA A 110 -1.24 2.58 -20.84
CA ALA A 110 -2.62 2.68 -21.29
C ALA A 110 -2.79 2.12 -22.73
N GLU A 111 -1.74 2.17 -23.55
CA GLU A 111 -1.75 1.67 -24.93
C GLU A 111 -1.82 0.14 -25.02
N MET A 112 -1.48 -0.57 -23.93
CA MET A 112 -1.58 -2.04 -23.85
C MET A 112 -3.01 -2.57 -23.94
N ASN A 113 -4.00 -1.71 -23.67
CA ASN A 113 -5.40 -2.05 -23.79
C ASN A 113 -6.07 -1.11 -24.79
N ARG A 114 -6.37 -1.63 -25.98
CA ARG A 114 -7.03 -0.87 -27.05
C ARG A 114 -8.43 -0.39 -26.65
N ASP A 115 -9.07 -1.07 -25.71
CA ASP A 115 -10.38 -0.72 -25.17
C ASP A 115 -10.29 0.22 -23.95
N ALA A 116 -9.10 0.52 -23.43
CA ALA A 116 -8.87 1.50 -22.36
C ALA A 116 -8.80 2.95 -22.88
N ALA A 117 -9.53 3.24 -23.96
CA ALA A 117 -9.61 4.59 -24.52
C ALA A 117 -10.11 5.56 -23.43
N GLY A 118 -9.26 6.52 -23.04
CA GLY A 118 -9.60 7.56 -22.06
C GLY A 118 -8.95 7.41 -20.68
N VAL A 119 -8.03 6.46 -20.50
CA VAL A 119 -7.18 6.38 -19.31
C VAL A 119 -5.87 7.13 -19.56
N ASN A 120 -5.59 8.14 -18.73
CA ASN A 120 -4.31 8.82 -18.70
C ASN A 120 -3.81 8.90 -17.25
N LEU A 121 -2.63 8.37 -16.99
CA LEU A 121 -1.95 8.50 -15.70
C LEU A 121 -0.57 9.07 -15.96
N ALA A 122 -0.21 10.09 -15.19
CA ALA A 122 1.08 10.73 -15.22
C ALA A 122 1.63 10.81 -13.80
N LEU A 123 2.91 10.50 -13.67
CA LEU A 123 3.67 10.78 -12.46
C LEU A 123 4.75 11.79 -12.79
N ARG A 124 4.95 12.75 -11.89
CA ARG A 124 6.03 13.72 -12.01
C ARG A 124 6.66 13.98 -10.66
N ARG A 125 7.95 14.24 -10.68
CA ARG A 125 8.71 14.70 -9.51
C ARG A 125 8.73 16.22 -9.48
N ALA A 126 8.46 16.79 -8.31
CA ALA A 126 8.60 18.21 -8.02
C ALA A 126 9.41 18.38 -6.72
N GLY A 127 10.73 18.50 -6.83
CA GLY A 127 11.62 18.53 -5.68
C GLY A 127 11.56 17.22 -4.88
N ASN A 128 11.12 17.30 -3.63
CA ASN A 128 10.92 16.15 -2.73
C ASN A 128 9.48 15.62 -2.72
N LEU A 129 8.66 15.98 -3.71
CA LEU A 129 7.29 15.49 -3.86
C LEU A 129 7.18 14.65 -5.12
N VAL A 130 6.47 13.54 -5.01
CA VAL A 130 5.96 12.79 -6.16
C VAL A 130 4.48 13.15 -6.29
N ILE A 131 4.12 13.64 -7.46
CA ILE A 131 2.76 14.04 -7.79
C ILE A 131 2.24 13.06 -8.84
N LEU A 132 1.17 12.37 -8.48
CA LEU A 132 0.37 11.56 -9.38
C LEU A 132 -0.84 12.36 -9.81
N GLU A 133 -1.04 12.45 -11.11
CA GLU A 133 -2.22 13.03 -11.73
C GLU A 133 -2.75 12.03 -12.75
N GLY A 134 -4.06 11.82 -12.76
CA GLY A 134 -4.68 10.96 -13.74
C GLY A 134 -6.11 11.34 -14.00
N ARG A 135 -6.59 10.91 -15.16
CA ARG A 135 -7.95 11.06 -15.62
C ARG A 135 -8.35 9.77 -16.29
N VAL A 136 -9.52 9.28 -15.92
CA VAL A 136 -10.10 8.08 -16.52
C VAL A 136 -11.51 8.40 -16.97
N ASP A 137 -11.74 8.29 -18.26
CA ASP A 137 -13.05 8.39 -18.88
C ASP A 137 -13.69 7.00 -18.95
N LEU A 138 -14.69 6.74 -18.09
CA LEU A 138 -15.49 5.51 -18.13
C LEU A 138 -16.87 5.72 -18.73
N THR A 139 -17.11 6.82 -19.46
CA THR A 139 -18.43 7.11 -20.04
C THR A 139 -18.88 6.10 -21.08
N SER A 140 -17.92 5.46 -21.77
CA SER A 140 -18.15 4.37 -22.73
C SER A 140 -18.40 3.00 -22.07
N LEU A 141 -18.11 2.88 -20.76
CA LEU A 141 -18.29 1.63 -20.03
C LEU A 141 -19.76 1.49 -19.60
N SER A 142 -20.51 0.71 -20.39
CA SER A 142 -21.95 0.52 -20.24
C SER A 142 -22.35 -0.46 -19.13
N ASP A 143 -21.41 -1.18 -18.53
CA ASP A 143 -21.66 -2.08 -17.41
C ASP A 143 -21.71 -1.30 -16.09
N PRO A 144 -22.90 -1.09 -15.47
CA PRO A 144 -23.03 -0.35 -14.22
C PRO A 144 -22.42 -1.09 -13.03
N THR A 145 -22.14 -2.39 -13.18
CA THR A 145 -21.57 -3.23 -12.14
C THR A 145 -20.06 -3.41 -12.27
N ALA A 146 -19.42 -2.75 -13.26
CA ALA A 146 -17.98 -2.85 -13.45
C ALA A 146 -17.21 -2.37 -12.21
N ASP A 147 -16.26 -3.19 -11.75
CA ASP A 147 -15.38 -2.89 -10.64
C ASP A 147 -14.04 -2.40 -11.18
N VAL A 148 -13.82 -1.08 -11.15
CA VAL A 148 -12.57 -0.45 -11.60
C VAL A 148 -11.86 0.16 -10.39
N GLU A 149 -10.71 -0.39 -10.06
CA GLU A 149 -9.95 -0.01 -8.87
C GLU A 149 -8.49 0.28 -9.23
N LEU A 150 -7.98 1.42 -8.75
CA LEU A 150 -6.57 1.77 -8.81
C LEU A 150 -6.03 1.87 -7.39
N SER A 151 -4.94 1.18 -7.10
CA SER A 151 -4.20 1.28 -5.85
C SER A 151 -2.77 1.68 -6.15
N VAL A 152 -2.28 2.73 -5.49
CA VAL A 152 -0.92 3.24 -5.67
C VAL A 152 -0.24 3.33 -4.31
N ALA A 153 0.88 2.63 -4.16
CA ALA A 153 1.81 2.76 -3.05
C ALA A 153 2.92 3.74 -3.43
N PHE A 154 3.11 4.77 -2.61
CA PHE A 154 4.11 5.81 -2.81
C PHE A 154 5.39 5.50 -2.01
N PRO A 155 6.55 6.08 -2.38
CA PRO A 155 7.81 5.84 -1.68
C PRO A 155 7.88 6.52 -0.30
N GLY A 156 6.85 7.27 0.09
CA GLY A 156 6.75 7.91 1.39
C GLY A 156 5.34 8.43 1.66
N GLU A 157 5.20 9.23 2.71
CA GLU A 157 3.89 9.61 3.26
C GLU A 157 3.08 10.48 2.30
N VAL A 158 1.81 10.11 2.13
CA VAL A 158 0.86 10.82 1.26
C VAL A 158 0.33 12.06 1.97
N THR A 159 0.68 13.26 1.50
CA THR A 159 0.24 14.52 2.11
C THR A 159 -1.14 14.96 1.66
N SER A 160 -1.44 14.81 0.37
CA SER A 160 -2.68 15.27 -0.23
C SER A 160 -3.17 14.25 -1.24
N THR A 161 -4.45 13.89 -1.19
CA THR A 161 -5.05 12.97 -2.15
C THR A 161 -6.56 13.21 -2.25
N ASN A 162 -7.12 12.93 -3.43
CA ASN A 162 -8.57 12.87 -3.63
C ASN A 162 -9.12 11.42 -3.61
N GLY A 163 -8.25 10.43 -3.34
CA GLY A 163 -8.60 9.03 -3.15
C GLY A 163 -8.74 8.65 -1.69
N GLU A 164 -9.06 7.39 -1.44
CA GLU A 164 -9.11 6.79 -0.11
C GLU A 164 -7.69 6.39 0.32
N ARG A 165 -7.21 6.91 1.46
CA ARG A 165 -5.88 6.58 1.97
C ARG A 165 -5.94 5.26 2.76
N LEU A 166 -5.19 4.26 2.32
CA LEU A 166 -5.06 2.94 2.95
C LEU A 166 -3.71 2.86 3.68
N GLY A 167 -3.59 3.48 4.85
CA GLY A 167 -2.32 3.59 5.58
C GLY A 167 -1.60 4.91 5.31
N ASP A 168 -0.27 4.95 5.48
CA ASP A 168 0.50 6.21 5.39
C ASP A 168 0.99 6.51 3.97
N ASP A 169 1.28 5.48 3.19
CA ASP A 169 1.94 5.56 1.88
C ASP A 169 1.05 5.09 0.71
N THR A 170 -0.10 4.48 0.99
CA THR A 170 -0.94 3.84 -0.03
C THR A 170 -2.26 4.57 -0.20
N VAL A 171 -2.67 4.77 -1.45
CA VAL A 171 -3.93 5.40 -1.83
C VAL A 171 -4.67 4.51 -2.81
N GLN A 172 -5.99 4.39 -2.62
CA GLN A 172 -6.89 3.67 -3.48
C GLN A 172 -7.96 4.60 -4.07
N TRP A 173 -8.28 4.40 -5.33
CA TRP A 173 -9.39 5.04 -6.04
C TRP A 173 -10.32 3.96 -6.57
N ARG A 174 -11.59 4.06 -6.20
CA ARG A 174 -12.69 3.26 -6.77
C ARG A 174 -13.39 4.10 -7.82
N LEU A 175 -13.18 3.76 -9.09
CA LEU A 175 -13.69 4.52 -10.22
C LEU A 175 -15.08 3.99 -10.60
N LYS A 176 -16.03 4.91 -10.79
CA LYS A 176 -17.40 4.54 -11.14
C LYS A 176 -17.57 4.49 -12.66
N PRO A 177 -18.24 3.47 -13.21
CA PRO A 177 -18.58 3.43 -14.63
C PRO A 177 -19.53 4.57 -15.01
N GLY A 178 -19.53 4.97 -16.28
CA GLY A 178 -20.43 5.98 -16.84
C GLY A 178 -20.08 7.44 -16.55
N VAL A 179 -18.99 7.71 -15.82
CA VAL A 179 -18.53 9.08 -15.52
C VAL A 179 -17.04 9.25 -15.76
N VAL A 180 -16.62 10.49 -15.92
CA VAL A 180 -15.20 10.83 -15.93
C VAL A 180 -14.71 11.05 -14.51
N SER A 181 -13.67 10.33 -14.13
CA SER A 181 -13.06 10.42 -12.80
C SER A 181 -11.64 10.97 -12.91
N THR A 182 -11.28 11.86 -11.98
CA THR A 182 -9.91 12.36 -11.83
C THR A 182 -9.28 11.76 -10.58
N MET A 183 -8.00 11.45 -10.66
CA MET A 183 -7.19 10.96 -9.54
C MET A 183 -6.01 11.89 -9.35
N SER A 184 -5.74 12.25 -8.11
CA SER A 184 -4.62 13.11 -7.74
C SER A 184 -4.11 12.69 -6.38
N ALA A 185 -2.81 12.46 -6.29
CA ALA A 185 -2.14 12.24 -5.01
C ALA A 185 -0.76 12.90 -5.02
N GLN A 186 -0.35 13.34 -3.85
CA GLN A 186 0.95 13.93 -3.59
C GLN A 186 1.54 13.22 -2.39
N ALA A 187 2.76 12.73 -2.54
CA ALA A 187 3.48 12.06 -1.47
C ALA A 187 4.86 12.66 -1.29
N HIS A 188 5.27 12.80 -0.04
CA HIS A 188 6.62 13.18 0.31
C HIS A 188 7.57 12.03 0.00
N TYR A 189 8.60 12.37 -0.73
CA TYR A 189 9.77 11.55 -0.88
C TYR A 189 10.66 11.76 0.34
N THR A 190 10.59 10.84 1.30
CA THR A 190 11.54 10.85 2.41
C THR A 190 12.84 10.24 1.91
N ASP A 191 13.93 11.00 1.90
CA ASP A 191 15.23 10.48 1.54
C ASP A 191 15.61 9.35 2.52
N PRO A 192 15.69 8.08 2.07
CA PRO A 192 15.98 6.95 2.94
C PRO A 192 17.34 7.08 3.65
N SER A 193 18.25 7.92 3.14
CA SER A 193 19.54 8.20 3.75
C SER A 193 19.44 8.89 5.11
N THR A 194 18.34 9.60 5.41
CA THR A 194 18.19 10.31 6.69
C THR A 194 17.95 9.33 7.85
N ARG A 195 17.13 8.28 7.65
CA ARG A 195 16.87 7.27 8.69
C ARG A 195 18.05 6.34 8.92
N SER A 196 18.80 6.00 7.88
CA SER A 196 20.03 5.19 8.03
C SER A 196 21.15 5.97 8.70
N PHE A 197 21.28 7.28 8.41
CA PHE A 197 22.27 8.14 9.04
C PHE A 197 22.05 8.29 10.55
N VAL A 198 20.81 8.53 11.01
CA VAL A 198 20.52 8.66 12.46
C VAL A 198 20.84 7.36 13.21
N ARG A 199 20.47 6.21 12.65
CA ARG A 199 20.78 4.90 13.25
C ARG A 199 22.28 4.63 13.25
N ALA A 200 22.98 4.92 12.16
CA ALA A 200 24.44 4.76 12.08
C ALA A 200 25.18 5.71 13.05
N ALA A 201 24.75 6.98 13.12
CA ALA A 201 25.30 7.96 14.04
C ALA A 201 25.08 7.55 15.50
N MET A 202 23.90 7.01 15.84
CA MET A 202 23.62 6.48 17.19
C MET A 202 24.58 5.34 17.55
N TRP A 203 24.83 4.40 16.63
CA TRP A 203 25.81 3.32 16.85
C TRP A 203 27.25 3.85 16.99
N LEU A 204 27.64 4.85 16.20
CA LEU A 204 28.96 5.49 16.31
C LEU A 204 29.14 6.22 17.64
N VAL A 205 28.12 6.95 18.10
CA VAL A 205 28.11 7.63 19.40
C VAL A 205 28.21 6.60 20.52
N LEU A 206 27.39 5.55 20.48
CA LEU A 206 27.42 4.48 21.48
C LEU A 206 28.80 3.78 21.52
N SER A 207 29.38 3.49 20.36
CA SER A 207 30.71 2.89 20.25
C SER A 207 31.79 3.80 20.84
N THR A 208 31.72 5.10 20.57
CA THR A 208 32.67 6.08 21.10
C THR A 208 32.55 6.20 22.62
N PHE A 209 31.33 6.26 23.17
CA PHE A 209 31.12 6.26 24.62
C PHE A 209 31.58 4.96 25.28
N ALA A 210 31.39 3.81 24.62
CA ALA A 210 31.89 2.54 25.14
C ALA A 210 33.42 2.51 25.23
N VAL A 211 34.12 2.98 24.19
CA VAL A 211 35.59 3.08 24.18
C VAL A 211 36.08 4.09 25.23
N ALA A 212 35.48 5.27 25.29
CA ALA A 212 35.83 6.29 26.28
C ALA A 212 35.61 5.77 27.72
N GLY A 213 34.50 5.05 27.95
CA GLY A 213 34.21 4.41 29.23
C GLY A 213 35.24 3.36 29.61
N ALA A 214 35.66 2.51 28.66
CA ALA A 214 36.72 1.52 28.88
C ALA A 214 38.06 2.19 29.26
N VAL A 215 38.46 3.24 28.55
CA VAL A 215 39.67 4.02 28.85
C VAL A 215 39.57 4.66 30.24
N ALA A 216 38.42 5.23 30.59
CA ALA A 216 38.19 5.83 31.90
C ALA A 216 38.27 4.80 33.05
N LEU A 217 37.74 3.59 32.85
CA LEU A 217 37.83 2.50 33.83
C LEU A 217 39.28 2.05 34.04
N ILE A 218 40.04 1.88 32.96
CA ILE A 218 41.45 1.53 33.03
C ILE A 218 42.23 2.62 33.76
N ALA A 219 42.02 3.88 33.40
CA ALA A 219 42.68 5.02 34.03
C ALA A 219 42.33 5.16 35.53
N TRP A 220 41.09 4.85 35.92
CA TRP A 220 40.67 4.89 37.31
C TRP A 220 41.26 3.74 38.13
N GLY A 221 41.36 2.54 37.54
CA GLY A 221 41.99 1.38 38.16
C GLY A 221 43.51 1.53 38.35
N GLY A 222 44.19 2.17 37.39
CA GLY A 222 45.63 2.46 37.44
C GLY A 222 46.01 3.75 38.15
N ARG A 223 45.06 4.46 38.77
CA ARG A 223 45.36 5.74 39.42
C ARG A 223 46.18 5.52 40.70
N ASP A 224 47.40 6.03 40.72
CA ASP A 224 48.22 6.09 41.94
C ASP A 224 47.49 6.87 43.04
N ARG A 225 47.16 6.16 44.13
CA ARG A 225 46.51 6.68 45.34
C ARG A 225 47.50 6.91 46.49
N SER A 226 48.79 6.93 46.22
CA SER A 226 49.80 7.16 47.25
C SER A 226 49.61 8.57 47.85
N PRO A 227 49.50 8.70 49.19
CA PRO A 227 49.45 9.99 49.85
C PRO A 227 50.73 10.77 49.52
N ARG A 228 50.58 11.97 48.96
CA ARG A 228 51.71 12.89 48.85
C ARG A 228 52.03 13.40 50.24
N PHE A 229 53.16 13.00 50.80
CA PHE A 229 53.66 13.56 52.04
C PHE A 229 53.87 15.07 51.85
N SER A 230 53.06 15.88 52.50
CA SER A 230 53.36 17.29 52.72
C SER A 230 54.51 17.34 53.73
N SER A 231 55.72 17.65 53.26
CA SER A 231 56.85 17.94 54.15
C SER A 231 56.45 19.08 55.09
N PRO A 232 56.50 18.89 56.42
CA PRO A 232 56.37 20.00 57.35
C PRO A 232 57.46 21.02 57.07
N HIS A 233 57.02 22.25 56.81
CA HIS A 233 57.83 23.46 56.79
C HIS A 233 58.53 23.63 58.14
N ASP A 234 59.78 24.08 58.05
CA ASP A 234 60.66 24.61 59.09
C ASP A 234 60.01 24.83 60.47
N ASP A 235 60.48 24.11 61.48
CA ASP A 235 60.57 24.63 62.83
C ASP A 235 61.64 23.88 63.64
N ALA A 236 62.47 24.68 64.32
CA ALA A 236 63.40 24.37 65.41
C ALA A 236 64.88 24.10 65.06
N GLY A 237 65.71 25.09 65.38
CA GLY A 237 67.03 24.88 65.99
C GLY A 237 68.15 25.73 65.45
#